data_AF-A0A1V2QBH1-F1
#
_entry.id   AF-A0A1V2QBH1-F1
#
_cell.length_a   1.000
_cell.length_b   1.000
_cell.length_c   1.000
_cell.angle_alpha   90.00
_cell.angle_beta   90.00
_cell.angle_gamma   90.00
#
_symmetry.space_group_name_H-M   'P 1'
#
loop_
_entity.id
_entity.type
_entity.pdbx_description
1 polymer ?
#
loop_
_entity_poly.entity_id
_entity_poly.type
_entity_poly.pdbx_seq_one_letter_code
_entity_poly.pdbx_strand_id
1 'polypeptide(L)'
;MVSASRRALGAIAVLLLSLLVVPVPQTLAAPPSAKDVTATLFQWPFSRVAAECTNVLGPKGYGFVEVSPATEHIQGSQWWTSYQPVSYRIAGRLGDEAAFRNMVDTCHAAGVKVIADAVINHMSAGSGVGTGGSSYAKYNYPGVYSDWDFHSCRAYVSDYRNRDDVQNCELVGLSDLDTGSDYVRGRIATYLNHLISLGVDGFRIDAAKHMAAADLSAIKSRLSNPGVFWVHEVIYGSDEAVQPGEYTGSGDVDEFRYAYDIKRIFNNENLAYLSTFGQSWGYLPGGQARSFVDNWDTERNGSTLTYRDGSTYTLANVFMLAWPYGAPNVYSGYEFSSHDAGPPTGSECYTSGWKCQHRWTQISSMVGFRNAVAGTSVVNWWDNGGDAIAFGRGSKGFVAINRESSSLTRTFQTSLPAGSYCNVQQDGCVAYTVGSNGQFTATLGAGEALALHVGAMGVGTPPPAGTATFAVNATTTLGQNIFVVGDHPSLGAWNPSAAVALSSATYPTWRASVSLPSGTSFQYKYIRKEPNGAVTWETGTNRTATSPVTLSDTWRA
;
A
#
# COMPACT_ATOMS: atom_id res chain seq x y z
N MET A 1 76.28 -10.22 -54.25
CA MET A 1 77.11 -10.48 -53.05
C MET A 1 76.25 -11.18 -52.02
N VAL A 2 76.75 -12.31 -51.55
CA VAL A 2 76.11 -13.29 -50.65
C VAL A 2 75.95 -12.69 -49.24
N SER A 3 74.82 -12.94 -48.57
CA SER A 3 74.81 -13.59 -47.24
C SER A 3 73.45 -13.46 -46.53
N ALA A 4 72.88 -14.63 -46.27
CA ALA A 4 72.03 -15.06 -45.15
C ALA A 4 71.38 -14.01 -44.23
N SER A 5 70.09 -14.19 -43.89
CA SER A 5 69.69 -15.02 -42.73
C SER A 5 68.20 -14.93 -42.36
N ARG A 6 67.67 -16.11 -41.99
CA ARG A 6 66.66 -16.41 -40.96
C ARG A 6 65.23 -15.87 -41.11
N ARG A 7 64.32 -16.84 -41.32
CA ARG A 7 62.89 -16.78 -41.01
C ARG A 7 62.68 -16.52 -39.51
N ALA A 8 61.80 -15.57 -39.19
CA ALA A 8 61.10 -15.51 -37.92
C ALA A 8 59.66 -15.04 -38.20
N LEU A 9 58.68 -15.87 -37.83
CA LEU A 9 57.27 -15.51 -37.81
C LEU A 9 57.06 -14.44 -36.72
N GLY A 10 56.67 -13.23 -37.13
CA GLY A 10 56.22 -12.19 -36.21
C GLY A 10 54.71 -12.29 -35.99
N ALA A 11 54.32 -12.64 -34.77
CA ALA A 11 52.95 -12.60 -34.30
C ALA A 11 52.43 -11.15 -34.29
N ILE A 12 51.25 -10.92 -34.87
CA ILE A 12 50.53 -9.65 -34.80
C ILE A 12 49.91 -9.55 -33.41
N ALA A 13 50.47 -8.70 -32.56
CA ALA A 13 49.87 -8.33 -31.28
C ALA A 13 48.71 -7.36 -31.54
N VAL A 14 47.48 -7.83 -31.38
CA VAL A 14 46.28 -6.99 -31.32
C VAL A 14 46.27 -6.31 -29.95
N LEU A 15 46.53 -5.01 -29.91
CA LEU A 15 46.30 -4.18 -28.73
C LEU A 15 44.78 -4.08 -28.50
N LEU A 16 44.26 -4.90 -27.60
CA LEU A 16 42.96 -4.70 -26.97
C LEU A 16 43.08 -3.50 -26.04
N LEU A 17 42.63 -2.31 -26.49
CA LEU A 17 42.27 -1.24 -25.56
C LEU A 17 41.06 -1.72 -24.75
N SER A 18 41.33 -2.26 -23.57
CA SER A 18 40.33 -2.46 -22.54
C SER A 18 39.81 -1.09 -22.10
N LEU A 19 38.67 -0.67 -22.66
CA LEU A 19 37.83 0.37 -22.09
C LEU A 19 37.51 -0.08 -20.66
N LEU A 20 38.17 0.52 -19.67
CA LEU A 20 37.77 0.50 -18.29
C LEU A 20 36.37 1.15 -18.23
N VAL A 21 35.34 0.31 -18.30
CA VAL A 21 33.99 0.69 -17.88
C VAL A 21 34.10 0.93 -16.38
N VAL A 22 34.28 2.19 -16.00
CA VAL A 22 34.07 2.60 -14.61
C VAL A 22 32.60 2.27 -14.33
N PRO A 23 32.29 1.40 -13.35
CA PRO A 23 30.91 1.21 -12.95
C PRO A 23 30.45 2.55 -12.40
N VAL A 24 29.52 3.21 -13.11
CA VAL A 24 28.73 4.27 -12.50
C VAL A 24 28.03 3.60 -11.31
N PRO A 25 28.17 4.12 -10.08
CA PRO A 25 27.42 3.57 -8.96
C PRO A 25 25.94 3.62 -9.35
N GLN A 26 25.31 2.46 -9.45
CA GLN A 26 23.87 2.40 -9.55
C GLN A 26 23.33 3.08 -8.30
N THR A 27 22.65 4.21 -8.47
CA THR A 27 21.79 4.78 -7.45
C THR A 27 20.83 3.66 -7.02
N LEU A 28 20.90 3.26 -5.76
CA LEU A 28 20.06 2.19 -5.23
C LEU A 28 18.59 2.66 -5.32
N ALA A 29 17.85 2.06 -6.25
CA ALA A 29 16.42 2.26 -6.47
C ALA A 29 15.66 1.26 -5.59
N ALA A 30 15.29 1.76 -4.42
CA ALA A 30 14.39 1.25 -3.37
C ALA A 30 14.76 2.04 -2.10
N PRO A 31 13.81 2.34 -1.20
CA PRO A 31 14.17 2.91 0.08
C PRO A 31 15.25 2.03 0.75
N PRO A 32 16.36 2.59 1.26
CA PRO A 32 17.49 1.81 1.80
C PRO A 32 17.21 1.11 3.14
N SER A 33 15.93 0.84 3.42
CA SER A 33 15.41 0.23 4.63
C SER A 33 14.81 -1.13 4.29
N ALA A 34 14.90 -2.09 5.22
CA ALA A 34 14.15 -3.34 5.13
C ALA A 34 12.62 -3.14 5.17
N LYS A 35 12.16 -1.94 5.53
CA LYS A 35 10.77 -1.49 5.57
C LYS A 35 10.58 -0.42 4.50
N ASP A 36 9.76 -0.69 3.49
CA ASP A 36 9.59 0.15 2.30
C ASP A 36 8.27 0.93 2.24
N VAL A 37 7.40 0.77 3.24
CA VAL A 37 6.11 1.48 3.28
C VAL A 37 6.30 2.90 3.80
N THR A 38 5.80 3.87 3.04
CA THR A 38 5.68 5.28 3.42
C THR A 38 4.28 5.57 3.93
N ALA A 39 4.17 6.35 5.01
CA ALA A 39 2.92 7.03 5.40
C ALA A 39 3.03 8.51 5.03
N THR A 40 2.24 8.98 4.07
CA THR A 40 2.12 10.42 3.79
C THR A 40 1.12 11.04 4.76
N LEU A 41 1.61 11.90 5.67
CA LEU A 41 0.79 12.62 6.64
C LEU A 41 0.53 14.05 6.15
N PHE A 42 -0.44 14.17 5.23
CA PHE A 42 -0.69 15.41 4.50
C PHE A 42 -1.22 16.53 5.41
N GLN A 43 -0.51 17.66 5.41
CA GLN A 43 -0.79 18.87 6.22
C GLN A 43 -0.77 18.65 7.75
N TRP A 44 -0.17 17.57 8.25
CA TRP A 44 -0.02 17.36 9.69
C TRP A 44 1.05 18.32 10.27
N PRO A 45 0.77 19.01 11.39
CA PRO A 45 1.80 19.76 12.11
C PRO A 45 2.97 18.87 12.52
N PHE A 46 4.21 19.38 12.46
CA PHE A 46 5.42 18.58 12.70
C PHE A 46 5.44 17.94 14.10
N SER A 47 4.98 18.65 15.12
CA SER A 47 4.85 18.09 16.48
C SER A 47 3.92 16.88 16.56
N ARG A 48 2.86 16.85 15.74
CA ARG A 48 1.94 15.71 15.65
C ARG A 48 2.55 14.55 14.88
N VAL A 49 3.29 14.82 13.80
CA VAL A 49 4.05 13.80 13.07
C VAL A 49 5.06 13.13 14.00
N ALA A 50 5.77 13.90 14.82
CA ALA A 50 6.71 13.37 15.83
C ALA A 50 6.03 12.38 16.79
N ALA A 51 4.86 12.75 17.33
CA ALA A 51 4.08 11.87 18.19
C ALA A 51 3.55 10.64 17.43
N GLU A 52 3.15 10.80 16.17
CA GLU A 52 2.66 9.71 15.32
C GLU A 52 3.75 8.67 15.04
N CYS A 53 4.98 9.12 14.78
CA CYS A 53 6.13 8.24 14.57
C CYS A 53 6.34 7.30 15.76
N THR A 54 6.34 7.84 16.98
CA THR A 54 6.56 7.05 18.20
C THR A 54 5.37 6.14 18.52
N ASN A 55 4.14 6.67 18.44
CA ASN A 55 2.97 5.98 18.95
C ASN A 55 2.37 4.97 17.96
N VAL A 56 2.58 5.18 16.66
CA VAL A 56 1.91 4.39 15.62
C VAL A 56 2.88 3.92 14.55
N LEU A 57 3.57 4.83 13.84
CA LEU A 57 4.27 4.45 12.61
C LEU A 57 5.42 3.46 12.89
N GLY A 58 6.28 3.78 13.85
CA GLY A 58 7.39 2.92 14.29
C GLY A 58 6.90 1.55 14.77
N PRO A 59 5.98 1.48 15.76
CA PRO A 59 5.40 0.22 16.24
C PRO A 59 4.71 -0.62 15.16
N LYS A 60 4.04 0.00 14.18
CA LYS A 60 3.39 -0.70 13.05
C LYS A 60 4.36 -1.12 11.95
N GLY A 61 5.59 -0.60 11.99
CA GLY A 61 6.66 -0.98 11.07
C GLY A 61 6.67 -0.20 9.76
N TYR A 62 6.11 1.01 9.72
CA TYR A 62 6.35 1.92 8.60
C TYR A 62 7.84 2.23 8.50
N GLY A 63 8.35 2.32 7.27
CA GLY A 63 9.75 2.66 7.02
C GLY A 63 9.97 4.17 6.97
N PHE A 64 8.98 4.90 6.44
CA PHE A 64 9.07 6.33 6.17
C PHE A 64 7.78 7.04 6.58
N VAL A 65 7.93 8.31 6.93
CA VAL A 65 6.86 9.30 6.94
C VAL A 65 7.18 10.38 5.90
N GLU A 66 6.20 10.72 5.08
CA GLU A 66 6.28 11.89 4.19
C GLU A 66 5.46 13.04 4.79
N VAL A 67 6.08 14.22 4.84
CA VAL A 67 5.46 15.46 5.33
C VAL A 67 5.30 16.47 4.21
N SER A 68 4.20 17.22 4.25
CA SER A 68 3.94 18.34 3.34
C SER A 68 5.04 19.42 3.40
N PRO A 69 5.12 20.32 2.40
CA PRO A 69 6.22 21.27 2.30
C PRO A 69 6.44 22.10 3.56
N ALA A 70 7.70 22.14 4.01
CA ALA A 70 8.10 22.86 5.23
C ALA A 70 8.36 24.36 5.00
N THR A 71 8.48 24.78 3.75
CA THR A 71 8.82 26.13 3.35
C THR A 71 7.78 27.15 3.81
N GLU A 72 8.26 28.34 4.15
CA GLU A 72 7.44 29.52 4.27
C GLU A 72 6.67 29.74 2.98
N HIS A 73 5.37 29.92 3.12
CA HIS A 73 4.46 30.01 1.99
C HIS A 73 3.50 31.19 2.14
N ILE A 74 2.73 31.48 1.09
CA ILE A 74 1.71 32.54 1.11
C ILE A 74 0.66 32.34 2.22
N GLN A 75 0.01 33.42 2.63
CA GLN A 75 -1.11 33.34 3.57
C GLN A 75 -2.36 32.74 2.91
N GLY A 76 -3.20 32.05 3.68
CA GLY A 76 -4.50 31.55 3.25
C GLY A 76 -4.90 30.30 4.01
N SER A 77 -6.15 29.86 3.89
CA SER A 77 -6.62 28.65 4.58
C SER A 77 -6.47 27.39 3.73
N GLN A 78 -6.51 27.53 2.41
CA GLN A 78 -6.48 26.44 1.43
C GLN A 78 -5.21 25.61 1.53
N TRP A 79 -5.33 24.31 1.24
CA TRP A 79 -4.20 23.37 1.35
C TRP A 79 -3.06 23.72 0.38
N TRP A 80 -3.40 24.16 -0.83
CA TRP A 80 -2.45 24.46 -1.90
C TRP A 80 -1.58 25.68 -1.59
N THR A 81 -1.94 26.48 -0.60
CA THR A 81 -1.08 27.59 -0.18
C THR A 81 0.26 27.10 0.36
N SER A 82 0.32 25.90 0.96
CA SER A 82 1.58 25.27 1.39
C SER A 82 2.52 24.96 0.23
N TYR A 83 1.99 24.89 -1.00
CA TYR A 83 2.72 24.64 -2.24
C TYR A 83 3.09 25.93 -2.98
N GLN A 84 2.92 27.11 -2.36
CA GLN A 84 3.34 28.38 -2.93
C GLN A 84 4.42 29.03 -2.06
N PRO A 85 5.69 28.58 -2.18
CA PRO A 85 6.76 29.07 -1.34
C PRO A 85 7.07 30.53 -1.65
N VAL A 86 7.43 31.28 -0.61
CA VAL A 86 7.86 32.69 -0.71
C VAL A 86 9.29 32.88 -0.18
N SER A 87 9.80 31.91 0.57
CA SER A 87 11.20 31.80 0.96
C SER A 87 11.50 30.33 1.28
N TYR A 88 12.79 30.00 1.45
CA TYR A 88 13.21 28.67 1.90
C TYR A 88 13.34 28.54 3.42
N ARG A 89 12.80 29.49 4.19
CA ARG A 89 12.72 29.38 5.66
C ARG A 89 11.71 28.31 6.05
N ILE A 90 11.94 27.58 7.14
CA ILE A 90 10.92 26.69 7.71
C ILE A 90 10.03 27.53 8.63
N ALA A 91 8.93 28.02 8.08
CA ALA A 91 8.01 28.92 8.78
C ALA A 91 6.58 28.84 8.21
N GLY A 92 6.16 27.65 7.78
CA GLY A 92 4.81 27.39 7.28
C GLY A 92 3.81 27.11 8.41
N ARG A 93 2.56 26.81 8.02
CA ARG A 93 1.47 26.46 8.96
C ARG A 93 1.73 25.22 9.83
N LEU A 94 2.71 24.40 9.46
CA LEU A 94 2.99 23.09 10.07
C LEU A 94 3.92 23.17 11.28
N GLY A 95 4.63 24.29 11.45
CA GLY A 95 5.60 24.52 12.51
C GLY A 95 6.84 25.27 12.02
N ASP A 96 7.69 25.63 12.97
CA ASP A 96 8.98 26.27 12.72
C ASP A 96 10.11 25.23 12.55
N GLU A 97 11.33 25.72 12.29
CA GLU A 97 12.51 24.87 12.14
C GLU A 97 12.81 24.00 13.38
N ALA A 98 12.53 24.51 14.58
CA ALA A 98 12.75 23.76 15.82
C ALA A 98 11.77 22.57 15.91
N ALA A 99 10.49 22.80 15.60
CA ALA A 99 9.48 21.75 15.52
C ALA A 99 9.80 20.72 14.43
N PHE A 100 10.29 21.18 13.27
CA PHE A 100 10.71 20.29 12.17
C PHE A 100 11.90 19.41 12.56
N ARG A 101 12.97 20.00 13.13
CA ARG A 101 14.12 19.22 13.63
C ARG A 101 13.70 18.20 14.69
N ASN A 102 12.91 18.63 15.67
CA ASN A 102 12.42 17.72 16.71
C ASN A 102 11.58 16.57 16.12
N MET A 103 10.79 16.82 15.08
CA MET A 103 10.03 15.80 14.37
C MET A 103 10.95 14.78 13.71
N VAL A 104 11.98 15.23 12.99
CA VAL A 104 12.98 14.35 12.38
C VAL A 104 13.66 13.48 13.43
N ASP A 105 14.22 14.10 14.48
CA ASP A 105 14.92 13.40 15.56
C ASP A 105 14.02 12.35 16.24
N THR A 106 12.75 12.70 16.49
CA THR A 106 11.78 11.80 17.12
C THR A 106 11.40 10.64 16.20
N CYS A 107 11.19 10.89 14.91
CA CYS A 107 10.88 9.84 13.95
C CYS A 107 12.06 8.86 13.80
N HIS A 108 13.29 9.37 13.74
CA HIS A 108 14.50 8.54 13.73
C HIS A 108 14.62 7.67 14.98
N ALA A 109 14.36 8.23 16.16
CA ALA A 109 14.35 7.47 17.41
C ALA A 109 13.29 6.34 17.42
N ALA A 110 12.18 6.52 16.69
CA ALA A 110 11.15 5.50 16.48
C ALA A 110 11.46 4.52 15.33
N GLY A 111 12.61 4.67 14.66
CA GLY A 111 13.01 3.84 13.51
C GLY A 111 12.27 4.16 12.22
N VAL A 112 11.73 5.38 12.09
CA VAL A 112 11.00 5.88 10.92
C VAL A 112 11.81 7.00 10.26
N LYS A 113 12.10 6.85 8.97
CA LYS A 113 12.80 7.86 8.17
C LYS A 113 11.86 8.97 7.70
N VAL A 114 12.37 10.15 7.39
CA VAL A 114 11.57 11.32 7.00
C VAL A 114 11.81 11.70 5.53
N ILE A 115 10.73 11.77 4.77
CA ILE A 115 10.68 12.33 3.42
C ILE A 115 10.04 13.71 3.49
N ALA A 116 10.70 14.73 2.94
CA ALA A 116 10.12 16.06 2.80
C ALA A 116 9.57 16.26 1.38
N ASP A 117 8.33 16.72 1.26
CA ASP A 117 7.79 17.22 0.00
C ASP A 117 8.47 18.57 -0.34
N ALA A 118 9.09 18.65 -1.52
CA ALA A 118 9.96 19.74 -1.92
C ALA A 118 9.42 20.44 -3.18
N VAL A 119 8.98 21.68 -3.00
CA VAL A 119 8.50 22.55 -4.08
C VAL A 119 9.68 23.35 -4.63
N ILE A 120 10.23 22.87 -5.75
CA ILE A 120 11.45 23.43 -6.36
C ILE A 120 11.27 23.82 -7.83
N ASN A 121 10.08 23.60 -8.40
CA ASN A 121 9.72 24.06 -9.75
C ASN A 121 9.49 25.57 -9.80
N HIS A 122 8.79 26.10 -8.80
CA HIS A 122 8.26 27.45 -8.84
C HIS A 122 8.32 28.12 -7.47
N MET A 123 8.10 29.43 -7.47
CA MET A 123 7.75 30.22 -6.31
C MET A 123 6.27 30.67 -6.41
N SER A 124 5.76 31.35 -5.38
CA SER A 124 4.35 31.76 -5.31
C SER A 124 3.86 32.62 -6.48
N ALA A 125 2.54 32.73 -6.63
CA ALA A 125 1.94 33.80 -7.43
C ALA A 125 1.70 35.06 -6.57
N GLY A 126 1.53 36.20 -7.22
CA GLY A 126 1.09 37.45 -6.57
C GLY A 126 2.16 38.12 -5.70
N SER A 127 1.73 38.89 -4.70
CA SER A 127 2.62 39.64 -3.82
C SER A 127 2.05 39.76 -2.41
N GLY A 128 2.90 39.85 -1.39
CA GLY A 128 2.47 40.05 -0.02
C GLY A 128 3.55 39.73 1.00
N VAL A 129 3.11 39.23 2.15
CA VAL A 129 3.98 38.77 3.24
C VAL A 129 3.67 37.32 3.53
N GLY A 130 4.71 36.49 3.60
CA GLY A 130 4.63 35.07 3.91
C GLY A 130 4.20 34.77 5.33
N THR A 131 3.94 33.50 5.58
CA THR A 131 3.65 32.92 6.90
C THR A 131 4.75 33.16 7.94
N GLY A 132 6.00 33.34 7.50
CA GLY A 132 7.18 33.63 8.32
C GLY A 132 7.64 35.08 8.28
N GLY A 133 6.87 35.98 7.68
CA GLY A 133 7.14 37.42 7.63
C GLY A 133 7.99 37.89 6.45
N SER A 134 8.39 37.03 5.52
CA SER A 134 9.16 37.43 4.34
C SER A 134 8.25 38.15 3.33
N SER A 135 8.66 39.34 2.87
CA SER A 135 7.97 40.01 1.78
C SER A 135 8.26 39.31 0.45
N TYR A 136 7.29 39.30 -0.45
CA TYR A 136 7.46 38.74 -1.78
C TYR A 136 6.61 39.49 -2.81
N ALA A 137 7.04 39.47 -4.06
CA ALA A 137 6.25 39.79 -5.23
C ALA A 137 6.57 38.77 -6.33
N LYS A 138 5.67 38.60 -7.29
CA LYS A 138 5.87 37.68 -8.41
C LYS A 138 7.20 38.01 -9.09
N TYR A 139 8.05 37.00 -9.26
CA TYR A 139 9.44 37.08 -9.74
C TYR A 139 10.44 37.88 -8.88
N ASN A 140 10.06 38.33 -7.67
CA ASN A 140 10.95 39.04 -6.76
C ASN A 140 10.78 38.55 -5.32
N TYR A 141 11.76 37.75 -4.87
CA TYR A 141 11.80 37.10 -3.57
C TYR A 141 13.09 37.52 -2.87
N PRO A 142 13.08 38.66 -2.14
CA PRO A 142 14.27 39.28 -1.57
C PRO A 142 15.17 38.29 -0.82
N GLY A 143 16.44 38.25 -1.21
CA GLY A 143 17.45 37.36 -0.62
C GLY A 143 17.48 35.94 -1.21
N VAL A 144 16.53 35.58 -2.06
CA VAL A 144 16.46 34.25 -2.70
C VAL A 144 16.56 34.38 -4.22
N TYR A 145 15.57 35.01 -4.86
CA TYR A 145 15.44 35.11 -6.32
C TYR A 145 15.00 36.50 -6.78
N SER A 146 15.42 36.86 -7.98
CA SER A 146 15.06 38.06 -8.74
C SER A 146 14.51 37.66 -10.11
N ASP A 147 14.02 38.62 -10.91
CA ASP A 147 13.31 38.33 -12.17
C ASP A 147 14.12 37.45 -13.15
N TRP A 148 15.44 37.60 -13.16
CA TRP A 148 16.38 36.86 -14.00
C TRP A 148 16.52 35.37 -13.65
N ASP A 149 16.01 34.96 -12.48
CA ASP A 149 16.12 33.58 -11.97
C ASP A 149 14.92 32.72 -12.38
N PHE A 150 14.02 33.25 -13.21
CA PHE A 150 12.79 32.60 -13.64
C PHE A 150 12.73 32.53 -15.17
N HIS A 151 12.08 31.50 -15.71
CA HIS A 151 11.96 31.34 -17.16
C HIS A 151 11.20 32.50 -17.83
N SER A 152 11.64 32.91 -19.02
CA SER A 152 11.05 34.07 -19.71
C SER A 152 9.60 33.87 -20.15
N CYS A 153 9.11 32.64 -20.28
CA CYS A 153 7.71 32.39 -20.60
C CYS A 153 6.84 32.61 -19.37
N ARG A 154 6.06 33.70 -19.38
CA ARG A 154 5.14 34.07 -18.28
C ARG A 154 3.68 33.71 -18.57
N ALA A 155 3.46 32.81 -19.53
CA ALA A 155 2.14 32.32 -19.88
C ALA A 155 1.80 31.08 -19.04
N TYR A 156 0.52 30.77 -18.92
CA TYR A 156 0.07 29.51 -18.33
C TYR A 156 0.43 28.37 -19.27
N VAL A 157 0.91 27.25 -18.72
CA VAL A 157 1.01 25.98 -19.47
C VAL A 157 -0.35 25.66 -20.08
N SER A 158 -0.37 25.39 -21.38
CA SER A 158 -1.61 25.22 -22.14
C SER A 158 -1.58 24.07 -23.16
N ASP A 159 -0.40 23.59 -23.55
CA ASP A 159 -0.20 22.47 -24.47
C ASP A 159 0.79 21.44 -23.90
N TYR A 160 0.25 20.39 -23.28
CA TYR A 160 1.05 19.29 -22.73
C TYR A 160 1.76 18.43 -23.80
N ARG A 161 1.50 18.65 -25.09
CA ARG A 161 2.27 18.04 -26.20
C ARG A 161 3.48 18.86 -26.61
N ASN A 162 3.66 20.06 -26.04
CA ASN A 162 4.83 20.89 -26.24
C ASN A 162 5.70 20.86 -24.98
N ARG A 163 6.88 20.23 -25.07
CA ARG A 163 7.83 20.12 -23.96
C ARG A 163 8.25 21.49 -23.42
N ASP A 164 8.53 22.44 -24.32
CA ASP A 164 9.01 23.76 -23.91
C ASP A 164 7.92 24.53 -23.16
N ASP A 165 6.65 24.34 -23.52
CA ASP A 165 5.51 24.90 -22.79
C ASP A 165 5.40 24.27 -21.41
N VAL A 166 5.46 22.94 -21.30
CA VAL A 166 5.36 22.22 -20.02
C VAL A 166 6.48 22.57 -19.04
N GLN A 167 7.71 22.77 -19.54
CA GLN A 167 8.91 22.87 -18.69
C GLN A 167 9.47 24.28 -18.51
N ASN A 168 8.99 25.27 -19.28
CA ASN A 168 9.51 26.64 -19.18
C ASN A 168 8.40 27.71 -19.02
N CYS A 169 7.12 27.34 -19.05
CA CYS A 169 6.00 28.25 -18.81
C CYS A 169 5.34 27.97 -17.44
N GLU A 170 4.46 28.86 -17.00
CA GLU A 170 3.96 28.86 -15.63
C GLU A 170 2.88 27.80 -15.38
N LEU A 171 3.20 26.83 -14.53
CA LEU A 171 2.19 25.94 -13.96
C LEU A 171 1.19 26.77 -13.15
N VAL A 172 -0.06 26.87 -13.64
CA VAL A 172 -1.17 27.60 -13.02
C VAL A 172 -0.85 29.04 -12.60
N GLY A 173 0.08 29.70 -13.30
CA GLY A 173 0.46 31.10 -13.06
C GLY A 173 1.47 31.32 -11.93
N LEU A 174 2.10 30.25 -11.44
CA LEU A 174 3.17 30.27 -10.43
C LEU A 174 4.49 30.75 -11.05
N SER A 175 5.34 31.42 -10.27
CA SER A 175 6.59 31.98 -10.78
C SER A 175 7.59 30.87 -11.09
N ASP A 176 7.71 30.50 -12.37
CA ASP A 176 8.45 29.32 -12.82
C ASP A 176 9.97 29.51 -12.83
N LEU A 177 10.70 28.75 -12.01
CA LEU A 177 12.15 28.92 -11.81
C LEU A 177 12.93 28.41 -13.01
N ASP A 178 13.96 29.15 -13.43
CA ASP A 178 14.89 28.68 -14.47
C ASP A 178 15.83 27.63 -13.88
N THR A 179 15.35 26.39 -13.79
CA THR A 179 16.13 25.26 -13.26
C THR A 179 17.30 24.86 -14.16
N GLY A 180 17.42 25.45 -15.35
CA GLY A 180 18.60 25.37 -16.21
C GLY A 180 19.78 26.20 -15.70
N SER A 181 19.51 27.28 -14.97
CA SER A 181 20.51 28.22 -14.44
C SER A 181 21.36 27.63 -13.31
N ASP A 182 22.68 27.86 -13.36
CA ASP A 182 23.61 27.44 -12.31
C ASP A 182 23.26 28.06 -10.94
N TYR A 183 22.85 29.33 -10.94
CA TYR A 183 22.47 30.05 -9.73
C TYR A 183 21.23 29.43 -9.08
N VAL A 184 20.17 29.18 -9.87
CA VAL A 184 18.92 28.57 -9.39
C VAL A 184 19.17 27.17 -8.84
N ARG A 185 19.90 26.31 -9.59
CA ARG A 185 20.27 24.98 -9.10
C ARG A 185 21.07 25.04 -7.80
N GLY A 186 21.99 26.01 -7.67
CA GLY A 186 22.76 26.24 -6.44
C GLY A 186 21.89 26.65 -5.25
N ARG A 187 20.89 27.51 -5.46
CA ARG A 187 19.94 27.92 -4.42
C ARG A 187 19.03 26.79 -3.98
N ILE A 188 18.48 26.02 -4.92
CA ILE A 188 17.69 24.83 -4.62
C ILE A 188 18.52 23.82 -3.83
N ALA A 189 19.74 23.52 -4.30
CA ALA A 189 20.63 22.59 -3.60
C ALA A 189 20.99 23.08 -2.18
N THR A 190 21.15 24.38 -1.98
CA THR A 190 21.37 24.96 -0.64
C THR A 190 20.18 24.71 0.28
N TYR A 191 18.96 24.91 -0.21
CA TYR A 191 17.73 24.62 0.53
C TYR A 191 17.59 23.13 0.88
N LEU A 192 17.76 22.24 -0.09
CA LEU A 192 17.69 20.80 0.14
C LEU A 192 18.79 20.32 1.09
N ASN A 193 20.01 20.87 0.98
CA ASN A 193 21.10 20.58 1.91
C ASN A 193 20.82 21.08 3.34
N HIS A 194 20.10 22.20 3.50
CA HIS A 194 19.61 22.63 4.81
C HIS A 194 18.72 21.54 5.41
N LEU A 195 17.73 21.06 4.66
CA LEU A 195 16.85 19.97 5.12
C LEU A 195 17.61 18.67 5.42
N ILE A 196 18.59 18.29 4.61
CA ILE A 196 19.47 17.14 4.90
C ILE A 196 20.24 17.37 6.22
N SER A 197 20.71 18.59 6.49
CA SER A 197 21.40 18.91 7.75
C SER A 197 20.48 18.85 8.98
N LEU A 198 19.17 18.91 8.78
CA LEU A 198 18.15 18.66 9.80
C LEU A 198 17.81 17.17 9.96
N GLY A 199 18.38 16.30 9.12
CA GLY A 199 18.21 14.85 9.18
C GLY A 199 17.21 14.26 8.18
N VAL A 200 16.73 15.03 7.20
CA VAL A 200 15.83 14.49 6.17
C VAL A 200 16.51 13.35 5.38
N ASP A 201 15.80 12.22 5.22
CA ASP A 201 16.30 11.01 4.55
C ASP A 201 15.96 10.95 3.07
N GLY A 202 15.02 11.78 2.61
CA GLY A 202 14.60 11.81 1.23
C GLY A 202 13.67 12.96 0.86
N PHE A 203 13.43 13.09 -0.44
CA PHE A 203 12.59 14.12 -1.01
C PHE A 203 11.56 13.53 -1.97
N ARG A 204 10.32 14.01 -1.85
CA ARG A 204 9.32 13.93 -2.92
C ARG A 204 9.35 15.25 -3.66
N ILE A 205 9.61 15.22 -4.96
CA ILE A 205 9.74 16.43 -5.78
C ILE A 205 8.40 16.76 -6.41
N ASP A 206 7.81 17.85 -5.94
CA ASP A 206 6.58 18.42 -6.47
C ASP A 206 6.76 18.90 -7.90
N ALA A 207 5.73 18.68 -8.73
CA ALA A 207 5.68 19.15 -10.10
C ALA A 207 6.90 18.77 -10.95
N ALA A 208 7.53 17.61 -10.68
CA ALA A 208 8.79 17.22 -11.33
C ALA A 208 8.70 17.17 -12.86
N LYS A 209 7.51 16.87 -13.40
CA LYS A 209 7.20 16.94 -14.85
C LYS A 209 7.53 18.30 -15.50
N HIS A 210 7.38 19.37 -14.72
CA HIS A 210 7.57 20.76 -15.16
C HIS A 210 9.03 21.21 -15.07
N MET A 211 9.94 20.33 -14.65
CA MET A 211 11.39 20.56 -14.72
C MET A 211 12.04 19.51 -15.62
N ALA A 212 13.09 19.88 -16.35
CA ALA A 212 13.82 18.91 -17.15
C ALA A 212 14.48 17.85 -16.25
N ALA A 213 14.42 16.57 -16.64
CA ALA A 213 15.03 15.48 -15.86
C ALA A 213 16.55 15.66 -15.66
N ALA A 214 17.23 16.29 -16.61
CA ALA A 214 18.64 16.66 -16.52
C ALA A 214 18.90 17.72 -15.43
N ASP A 215 17.99 18.66 -15.26
CA ASP A 215 18.10 19.74 -14.26
C ASP A 215 17.92 19.21 -12.86
N LEU A 216 16.94 18.32 -12.67
CA LEU A 216 16.77 17.59 -11.41
C LEU A 216 17.98 16.73 -11.07
N SER A 217 18.58 16.08 -12.07
CA SER A 217 19.82 15.31 -11.88
C SER A 217 20.99 16.23 -11.49
N ALA A 218 21.09 17.41 -12.11
CA ALA A 218 22.10 18.41 -11.81
C ALA A 218 21.93 18.99 -10.39
N ILE A 219 20.70 19.26 -9.95
CA ILE A 219 20.38 19.68 -8.58
C ILE A 219 20.78 18.57 -7.60
N LYS A 220 20.34 17.33 -7.84
CA LYS A 220 20.62 16.18 -6.98
C LYS A 220 22.12 15.93 -6.82
N SER A 221 22.92 16.16 -7.87
CA SER A 221 24.38 16.01 -7.82
C SER A 221 25.08 17.01 -6.90
N ARG A 222 24.43 18.13 -6.54
CA ARG A 222 24.97 19.17 -5.64
C ARG A 222 24.60 18.94 -4.17
N LEU A 223 23.87 17.87 -3.87
CA LEU A 223 23.49 17.57 -2.50
C LEU A 223 24.69 17.03 -1.71
N SER A 224 24.73 17.32 -0.41
CA SER A 224 25.69 16.76 0.54
C SER A 224 25.57 15.23 0.65
N ASN A 225 24.37 14.71 0.37
CA ASN A 225 24.11 13.29 0.19
C ASN A 225 23.23 13.08 -1.07
N PRO A 226 23.84 12.84 -2.25
CA PRO A 226 23.09 12.51 -3.46
C PRO A 226 22.41 11.13 -3.40
N GLY A 227 22.72 10.31 -2.40
CA GLY A 227 22.12 8.99 -2.19
C GLY A 227 20.84 9.00 -1.35
N VAL A 228 20.31 10.17 -0.97
CA VAL A 228 19.01 10.28 -0.31
C VAL A 228 17.90 9.65 -1.16
N PHE A 229 16.86 9.15 -0.50
CA PHE A 229 15.68 8.66 -1.20
C PHE A 229 15.07 9.82 -2.00
N TRP A 230 14.69 9.56 -3.23
CA TRP A 230 14.28 10.61 -4.16
C TRP A 230 13.16 10.07 -5.03
N VAL A 231 12.01 10.72 -4.99
CA VAL A 231 10.84 10.35 -5.77
C VAL A 231 10.27 11.56 -6.48
N HIS A 232 9.93 11.39 -7.75
CA HIS A 232 9.39 12.44 -8.60
C HIS A 232 7.88 12.31 -8.75
N GLU A 233 7.18 13.44 -8.66
CA GLU A 233 5.81 13.52 -9.16
C GLU A 233 5.82 13.80 -10.67
N VAL A 234 5.61 12.76 -11.47
CA VAL A 234 5.46 12.89 -12.93
C VAL A 234 4.20 12.19 -13.37
N ILE A 235 3.14 12.96 -13.57
CA ILE A 235 1.84 12.42 -13.99
C ILE A 235 1.95 11.93 -15.43
N TYR A 236 1.59 10.67 -15.67
CA TYR A 236 1.47 10.14 -17.02
C TYR A 236 0.28 10.78 -17.76
N GLY A 237 0.51 11.22 -18.99
CA GLY A 237 -0.53 11.62 -19.92
C GLY A 237 -0.29 11.00 -21.29
N SER A 238 -1.36 10.51 -21.94
CA SER A 238 -1.24 9.95 -23.29
C SER A 238 -0.84 11.04 -24.28
N ASP A 239 0.14 10.74 -25.13
CA ASP A 239 0.68 11.65 -26.16
C ASP A 239 1.28 12.95 -25.64
N GLU A 240 1.48 13.08 -24.33
CA GLU A 240 2.14 14.24 -23.74
C GLU A 240 3.66 14.17 -23.93
N ALA A 241 4.30 15.32 -24.08
CA ALA A 241 5.70 15.40 -24.48
C ALA A 241 6.68 14.94 -23.40
N VAL A 242 6.26 14.98 -22.13
CA VAL A 242 7.07 14.63 -20.96
C VAL A 242 6.45 13.40 -20.28
N GLN A 243 7.25 12.34 -20.15
CA GLN A 243 6.80 11.03 -19.69
C GLN A 243 7.54 10.58 -18.40
N PRO A 244 6.87 9.82 -17.51
CA PRO A 244 7.47 9.35 -16.24
C PRO A 244 8.79 8.60 -16.40
N GLY A 245 8.93 7.81 -17.47
CA GLY A 245 10.12 6.99 -17.72
C GLY A 245 11.42 7.80 -17.81
N GLU A 246 11.35 9.08 -18.19
CA GLU A 246 12.50 9.99 -18.31
C GLU A 246 13.19 10.29 -16.97
N TYR A 247 12.46 10.13 -15.86
CA TYR A 247 12.91 10.53 -14.52
C TYR A 247 13.48 9.37 -13.69
N THR A 248 13.29 8.13 -14.15
CA THR A 248 13.75 6.91 -13.47
C THR A 248 15.27 6.81 -13.31
N GLY A 249 16.05 7.60 -14.06
CA GLY A 249 17.50 7.66 -13.96
C GLY A 249 18.02 8.39 -12.71
N SER A 250 17.19 9.21 -12.06
CA SER A 250 17.60 10.02 -10.90
C SER A 250 16.80 9.72 -9.62
N GLY A 251 15.71 8.95 -9.70
CA GLY A 251 14.93 8.52 -8.55
C GLY A 251 13.73 7.68 -8.95
N ASP A 252 12.94 7.31 -7.95
CA ASP A 252 11.66 6.64 -8.16
C ASP A 252 10.63 7.65 -8.71
N VAL A 253 9.50 7.15 -9.23
CA VAL A 253 8.42 8.01 -9.71
C VAL A 253 7.09 7.52 -9.17
N ASP A 254 6.23 8.45 -8.78
CA ASP A 254 4.84 8.15 -8.41
C ASP A 254 4.09 7.57 -9.62
N GLU A 255 3.67 6.31 -9.54
CA GLU A 255 2.98 5.64 -10.65
C GLU A 255 1.47 5.91 -10.60
N PHE A 256 1.06 7.07 -11.13
CA PHE A 256 -0.35 7.50 -11.15
C PHE A 256 -1.28 6.49 -11.85
N ARG A 257 -0.81 5.78 -12.88
CA ARG A 257 -1.64 4.79 -13.59
C ARG A 257 -2.04 3.62 -12.68
N TYR A 258 -1.19 3.26 -11.72
CA TYR A 258 -1.52 2.27 -10.70
C TYR A 258 -2.80 2.68 -9.96
N ALA A 259 -2.87 3.93 -9.47
CA ALA A 259 -4.00 4.42 -8.69
C ALA A 259 -5.29 4.53 -9.53
N TYR A 260 -5.17 4.97 -10.78
CA TYR A 260 -6.31 5.06 -11.72
C TYR A 260 -6.88 3.68 -12.06
N ASP A 261 -6.01 2.70 -12.32
CA ASP A 261 -6.43 1.35 -12.65
C ASP A 261 -6.95 0.59 -11.43
N ILE A 262 -6.40 0.81 -10.23
CA ILE A 262 -6.99 0.31 -8.99
C ILE A 262 -8.43 0.83 -8.85
N LYS A 263 -8.67 2.13 -9.03
CA LYS A 263 -10.04 2.68 -8.99
C LYS A 263 -10.94 2.01 -10.04
N ARG A 264 -10.48 1.92 -11.28
CA ARG A 264 -11.24 1.33 -12.40
C ARG A 264 -11.63 -0.11 -12.08
N ILE A 265 -10.66 -0.92 -11.67
CA ILE A 265 -10.85 -2.34 -11.41
C ILE A 265 -11.81 -2.56 -10.23
N PHE A 266 -11.57 -1.89 -9.11
CA PHE A 266 -12.38 -2.07 -7.90
C PHE A 266 -13.82 -1.53 -8.01
N ASN A 267 -14.11 -0.62 -8.94
CA ASN A 267 -15.46 -0.08 -9.13
C ASN A 267 -16.21 -0.69 -10.30
N ASN A 268 -15.54 -0.94 -11.43
CA ASN A 268 -16.19 -1.16 -12.72
C ASN A 268 -15.79 -2.48 -13.39
N GLU A 269 -14.80 -3.21 -12.86
CA GLU A 269 -14.33 -4.46 -13.44
C GLU A 269 -14.19 -5.54 -12.37
N ASN A 270 -13.27 -6.50 -12.56
CA ASN A 270 -13.12 -7.67 -11.71
C ASN A 270 -11.72 -7.73 -11.11
N LEU A 271 -11.63 -7.99 -9.80
CA LEU A 271 -10.35 -8.21 -9.12
C LEU A 271 -9.51 -9.34 -9.75
N ALA A 272 -10.14 -10.33 -10.41
CA ALA A 272 -9.48 -11.42 -11.13
C ALA A 272 -8.44 -10.94 -12.16
N TYR A 273 -8.55 -9.71 -12.69
CA TYR A 273 -7.60 -9.16 -13.66
C TYR A 273 -6.23 -8.82 -13.04
N LEU A 274 -6.15 -8.72 -11.71
CA LEU A 274 -4.95 -8.25 -11.01
C LEU A 274 -3.79 -9.27 -10.97
N SER A 275 -3.96 -10.49 -11.51
CA SER A 275 -2.94 -11.56 -11.48
C SER A 275 -1.60 -11.18 -12.13
N THR A 276 -1.59 -10.16 -12.99
CA THR A 276 -0.40 -9.63 -13.67
C THR A 276 -0.23 -8.13 -13.48
N PHE A 277 -0.88 -7.54 -12.47
CA PHE A 277 -0.90 -6.10 -12.25
C PHE A 277 0.51 -5.55 -12.02
N GLY A 278 0.87 -4.43 -12.66
CA GLY A 278 2.20 -3.84 -12.54
C GLY A 278 2.88 -3.65 -13.89
N GLN A 279 4.19 -3.90 -13.96
CA GLN A 279 5.03 -3.59 -15.12
C GLN A 279 4.51 -4.17 -16.46
N SER A 280 3.90 -5.36 -16.46
CA SER A 280 3.30 -5.97 -17.66
C SER A 280 2.15 -5.17 -18.28
N TRP A 281 1.60 -4.20 -17.54
CA TRP A 281 0.54 -3.31 -18.00
C TRP A 281 1.11 -2.02 -18.62
N GLY A 282 2.42 -1.97 -18.87
CA GLY A 282 3.12 -0.80 -19.38
C GLY A 282 3.50 0.21 -18.31
N TYR A 283 3.40 -0.16 -17.03
CA TYR A 283 3.86 0.66 -15.92
C TYR A 283 5.38 0.73 -15.85
N LEU A 284 5.90 1.63 -15.02
CA LEU A 284 7.32 1.71 -14.73
C LEU A 284 7.88 0.38 -14.18
N PRO A 285 9.20 0.14 -14.28
CA PRO A 285 9.83 -0.96 -13.58
C PRO A 285 9.51 -0.90 -12.08
N GLY A 286 9.09 -2.03 -11.50
CA GLY A 286 8.59 -2.04 -10.12
C GLY A 286 9.60 -1.58 -9.07
N GLY A 287 10.90 -1.66 -9.34
CA GLY A 287 11.96 -1.14 -8.45
C GLY A 287 12.20 0.37 -8.57
N GLN A 288 11.49 1.07 -9.46
CA GLN A 288 11.61 2.52 -9.71
C GLN A 288 10.24 3.22 -9.62
N ALA A 289 9.24 2.53 -9.07
CA ALA A 289 7.88 3.00 -8.97
C ALA A 289 7.48 3.15 -7.50
N ARG A 290 6.75 4.22 -7.19
CA ARG A 290 6.04 4.36 -5.93
C ARG A 290 4.55 4.22 -6.18
N SER A 291 3.93 3.21 -5.55
CA SER A 291 2.52 2.88 -5.74
C SER A 291 1.67 3.50 -4.64
N PHE A 292 0.49 4.00 -4.97
CA PHE A 292 -0.47 4.55 -4.02
C PHE A 292 -1.91 4.26 -4.47
N VAL A 293 -2.86 4.28 -3.54
CA VAL A 293 -4.30 4.15 -3.86
C VAL A 293 -4.91 5.51 -4.16
N ASP A 294 -4.45 6.53 -3.44
CA ASP A 294 -4.91 7.91 -3.48
C ASP A 294 -3.82 8.87 -3.01
N ASN A 295 -3.96 10.14 -3.35
CA ASN A 295 -3.19 11.24 -2.79
C ASN A 295 -4.09 12.49 -2.68
N TRP A 296 -3.53 13.60 -2.19
CA TRP A 296 -4.30 14.81 -1.93
C TRP A 296 -4.88 15.46 -3.19
N ASP A 297 -4.30 15.28 -4.37
CA ASP A 297 -4.82 15.83 -5.62
C ASP A 297 -5.88 14.92 -6.23
N THR A 298 -5.58 13.63 -6.35
CA THR A 298 -6.40 12.68 -7.10
C THR A 298 -7.64 12.26 -6.35
N GLU A 299 -7.61 12.26 -5.01
CA GLU A 299 -8.81 12.01 -4.19
C GLU A 299 -9.83 13.16 -4.35
N ARG A 300 -9.34 14.38 -4.59
CA ARG A 300 -10.13 15.62 -4.62
C ARG A 300 -10.70 15.93 -6.00
N ASN A 301 -9.97 15.55 -7.05
CA ASN A 301 -10.45 15.69 -8.43
C ASN A 301 -11.24 14.45 -8.91
N GLY A 302 -11.32 13.40 -8.09
CA GLY A 302 -12.10 12.20 -8.39
C GLY A 302 -11.42 11.23 -9.35
N SER A 303 -10.11 11.33 -9.58
CA SER A 303 -9.38 10.39 -10.45
C SER A 303 -9.01 9.08 -9.75
N THR A 304 -8.92 9.08 -8.42
CA THR A 304 -8.62 7.87 -7.62
C THR A 304 -9.75 7.51 -6.66
N LEU A 305 -9.59 6.41 -5.93
CA LEU A 305 -10.40 6.13 -4.75
C LEU A 305 -10.13 7.16 -3.65
N THR A 306 -10.95 7.14 -2.62
CA THR A 306 -10.87 8.01 -1.44
C THR A 306 -11.43 7.26 -0.23
N TYR A 307 -11.12 7.76 0.98
CA TYR A 307 -11.71 7.29 2.24
C TYR A 307 -13.25 7.16 2.21
N ARG A 308 -13.94 7.83 1.27
CA ARG A 308 -15.40 7.80 1.10
C ARG A 308 -15.90 6.49 0.47
N ASP A 309 -15.04 5.72 -0.18
CA ASP A 309 -15.42 4.49 -0.87
C ASP A 309 -15.53 3.27 0.07
N GLY A 310 -15.44 3.48 1.39
CA GLY A 310 -15.71 2.45 2.40
C GLY A 310 -14.79 1.24 2.27
N SER A 311 -15.37 0.04 2.22
CA SER A 311 -14.61 -1.20 2.10
C SER A 311 -13.82 -1.30 0.78
N THR A 312 -14.29 -0.70 -0.30
CA THR A 312 -13.55 -0.67 -1.57
C THR A 312 -12.17 -0.01 -1.38
N TYR A 313 -12.12 1.09 -0.64
CA TYR A 313 -10.87 1.80 -0.33
C TYR A 313 -9.92 0.98 0.55
N THR A 314 -10.45 0.33 1.58
CA THR A 314 -9.61 -0.47 2.49
C THR A 314 -9.07 -1.71 1.81
N LEU A 315 -9.88 -2.42 1.01
CA LEU A 315 -9.44 -3.58 0.24
C LEU A 315 -8.41 -3.21 -0.83
N ALA A 316 -8.53 -2.05 -1.47
CA ALA A 316 -7.52 -1.54 -2.41
C ALA A 316 -6.16 -1.31 -1.73
N ASN A 317 -6.16 -0.76 -0.51
CA ASN A 317 -4.93 -0.61 0.28
C ASN A 317 -4.36 -1.96 0.74
N VAL A 318 -5.22 -2.92 1.12
CA VAL A 318 -4.79 -4.30 1.44
C VAL A 318 -4.09 -4.92 0.23
N PHE A 319 -4.67 -4.79 -0.96
CA PHE A 319 -4.07 -5.29 -2.19
C PHE A 319 -2.72 -4.61 -2.46
N MET A 320 -2.63 -3.28 -2.39
CA MET A 320 -1.38 -2.55 -2.60
C MET A 320 -0.26 -3.00 -1.67
N LEU A 321 -0.55 -3.17 -0.38
CA LEU A 321 0.45 -3.59 0.60
C LEU A 321 0.80 -5.09 0.47
N ALA A 322 -0.10 -5.90 -0.08
CA ALA A 322 0.14 -7.33 -0.35
C ALA A 322 0.88 -7.59 -1.67
N TRP A 323 0.73 -6.71 -2.66
CA TRP A 323 1.21 -6.92 -4.03
C TRP A 323 2.68 -6.50 -4.21
N PRO A 324 3.55 -7.30 -4.84
CA PRO A 324 4.98 -7.00 -4.97
C PRO A 324 5.31 -6.04 -6.14
N TYR A 325 4.66 -4.88 -6.18
CA TYR A 325 4.94 -3.84 -7.15
C TYR A 325 5.17 -2.50 -6.46
N GLY A 326 6.28 -1.83 -6.78
CA GLY A 326 6.60 -0.52 -6.24
C GLY A 326 6.89 -0.49 -4.74
N ALA A 327 7.33 0.68 -4.28
CA ALA A 327 7.31 1.07 -2.87
C ALA A 327 5.90 1.59 -2.52
N PRO A 328 5.17 1.01 -1.55
CA PRO A 328 3.84 1.47 -1.20
C PRO A 328 3.85 2.80 -0.44
N ASN A 329 3.01 3.74 -0.87
CA ASN A 329 2.74 5.00 -0.17
C ASN A 329 1.28 5.02 0.29
N VAL A 330 1.09 4.95 1.61
CA VAL A 330 -0.22 5.07 2.27
C VAL A 330 -0.49 6.55 2.51
N TYR A 331 -1.49 7.09 1.82
CA TYR A 331 -1.92 8.46 2.03
C TYR A 331 -2.83 8.57 3.25
N SER A 332 -2.62 9.62 4.05
CA SER A 332 -3.46 9.95 5.19
C SER A 332 -3.75 11.44 5.24
N GLY A 333 -5.01 11.77 4.96
CA GLY A 333 -5.50 13.14 4.89
C GLY A 333 -6.62 13.43 5.89
N TYR A 334 -7.56 14.26 5.45
CA TYR A 334 -8.65 14.79 6.25
C TYR A 334 -9.90 14.99 5.40
N GLU A 335 -11.04 15.17 6.07
CA GLU A 335 -12.32 15.48 5.45
C GLU A 335 -12.29 16.81 4.71
N PHE A 336 -12.79 16.83 3.49
CA PHE A 336 -12.85 18.03 2.65
C PHE A 336 -14.23 18.22 2.04
N SER A 337 -14.75 19.45 2.03
CA SER A 337 -16.03 19.77 1.38
C SER A 337 -15.86 20.28 -0.06
N SER A 338 -14.65 20.68 -0.43
CA SER A 338 -14.29 21.15 -1.77
C SER A 338 -12.86 20.75 -2.11
N HIS A 339 -12.51 20.90 -3.39
CA HIS A 339 -11.16 20.68 -3.86
C HIS A 339 -10.13 21.44 -3.02
N ASP A 340 -10.37 22.72 -2.72
CA ASP A 340 -9.38 23.59 -2.08
C ASP A 340 -9.40 23.56 -0.54
N ALA A 341 -10.24 22.72 0.07
CA ALA A 341 -10.42 22.73 1.52
C ALA A 341 -9.09 22.48 2.27
N GLY A 342 -8.73 23.43 3.13
CA GLY A 342 -7.57 23.34 4.02
C GLY A 342 -7.73 22.34 5.16
N PRO A 343 -6.65 22.09 5.92
CA PRO A 343 -6.68 21.17 7.05
C PRO A 343 -7.63 21.65 8.16
N PRO A 344 -8.27 20.73 8.91
CA PRO A 344 -9.08 21.07 10.08
C PRO A 344 -8.26 21.72 11.19
N THR A 345 -8.91 22.52 12.05
CA THR A 345 -8.26 23.20 13.17
C THR A 345 -8.01 22.32 14.40
N GLY A 346 -8.79 21.25 14.59
CA GLY A 346 -8.62 20.29 15.69
C GLY A 346 -7.52 19.26 15.40
N SER A 347 -7.21 18.41 16.38
CA SER A 347 -6.08 17.47 16.30
C SER A 347 -6.47 15.99 16.35
N GLU A 348 -7.73 15.70 16.59
CA GLU A 348 -8.21 14.37 16.93
C GLU A 348 -8.60 13.62 15.66
N CYS A 349 -8.09 12.39 15.52
CA CYS A 349 -8.54 11.48 14.48
C CYS A 349 -10.05 11.24 14.61
N TYR A 350 -10.73 11.17 13.47
CA TYR A 350 -12.14 10.83 13.29
C TYR A 350 -13.16 11.88 13.78
N THR A 351 -12.86 12.60 14.86
CA THR A 351 -13.79 13.57 15.44
C THR A 351 -13.55 14.99 14.93
N SER A 352 -12.30 15.34 14.63
CA SER A 352 -11.92 16.70 14.23
C SER A 352 -11.62 16.80 12.74
N GLY A 353 -12.20 15.91 11.92
CA GLY A 353 -12.04 15.87 10.46
C GLY A 353 -10.79 15.12 9.97
N TRP A 354 -9.81 14.81 10.80
CA TRP A 354 -8.65 13.99 10.40
C TRP A 354 -9.05 12.53 10.19
N LYS A 355 -8.70 11.93 9.05
CA LYS A 355 -9.12 10.55 8.74
C LYS A 355 -8.17 9.49 9.26
N CYS A 356 -6.89 9.82 9.38
CA CYS A 356 -5.86 8.93 9.95
C CYS A 356 -5.86 7.53 9.31
N GLN A 357 -5.99 7.45 7.98
CA GLN A 357 -6.10 6.18 7.24
C GLN A 357 -4.95 5.21 7.57
N HIS A 358 -3.75 5.73 7.78
CA HIS A 358 -2.57 4.97 8.19
C HIS A 358 -2.76 4.17 9.50
N ARG A 359 -3.75 4.53 10.34
CA ARG A 359 -4.11 3.82 11.58
C ARG A 359 -5.13 2.71 11.40
N TRP A 360 -5.92 2.73 10.32
CA TRP A 360 -7.03 1.80 10.14
C TRP A 360 -6.49 0.37 10.16
N THR A 361 -7.13 -0.55 10.89
CA THR A 361 -6.62 -1.92 11.09
C THR A 361 -6.32 -2.61 9.76
N GLN A 362 -7.18 -2.42 8.76
CA GLN A 362 -7.03 -2.99 7.41
C GLN A 362 -5.73 -2.55 6.72
N ILE A 363 -5.29 -1.32 6.97
CA ILE A 363 -4.09 -0.72 6.38
C ILE A 363 -2.87 -0.98 7.26
N SER A 364 -2.93 -0.60 8.54
CA SER A 364 -1.80 -0.67 9.46
C SER A 364 -1.30 -2.09 9.73
N SER A 365 -2.18 -3.09 9.70
CA SER A 365 -1.78 -4.50 9.84
C SER A 365 -1.01 -5.01 8.62
N MET A 366 -1.31 -4.47 7.43
CA MET A 366 -0.66 -4.88 6.20
C MET A 366 0.74 -4.30 6.02
N VAL A 367 1.12 -3.31 6.82
CA VAL A 367 2.51 -2.84 6.92
C VAL A 367 3.41 -3.93 7.50
N GLY A 368 2.97 -4.57 8.59
CA GLY A 368 3.64 -5.73 9.17
C GLY A 368 3.70 -6.92 8.19
N PHE A 369 2.60 -7.15 7.46
CA PHE A 369 2.56 -8.15 6.39
C PHE A 369 3.61 -7.85 5.31
N ARG A 370 3.63 -6.64 4.75
CA ARG A 370 4.56 -6.19 3.70
C ARG A 370 6.02 -6.46 4.11
N ASN A 371 6.38 -6.07 5.33
CA ASN A 371 7.70 -6.30 5.90
C ASN A 371 8.03 -7.80 6.00
N ALA A 372 7.09 -8.61 6.48
CA ALA A 372 7.30 -10.05 6.64
C ALA A 372 7.50 -10.78 5.31
N VAL A 373 6.84 -10.33 4.24
CA VAL A 373 6.86 -10.99 2.93
C VAL A 373 7.84 -10.39 1.93
N ALA A 374 8.65 -9.41 2.36
CA ALA A 374 9.65 -8.77 1.51
C ALA A 374 10.53 -9.79 0.77
N GLY A 375 10.80 -9.49 -0.52
CA GLY A 375 11.62 -10.33 -1.41
C GLY A 375 10.96 -11.60 -1.94
N THR A 376 9.65 -11.81 -1.70
CA THR A 376 8.93 -12.99 -2.20
C THR A 376 8.09 -12.70 -3.44
N SER A 377 7.95 -13.67 -4.33
CA SER A 377 7.04 -13.62 -5.48
C SER A 377 5.60 -13.98 -5.10
N VAL A 378 4.66 -13.69 -6.00
CA VAL A 378 3.28 -14.19 -5.93
C VAL A 378 3.29 -15.69 -6.26
N VAL A 379 2.56 -16.48 -5.47
CA VAL A 379 2.36 -17.92 -5.67
C VAL A 379 0.91 -18.29 -5.35
N ASN A 380 0.44 -19.47 -5.76
CA ASN A 380 -0.91 -19.97 -5.44
C ASN A 380 -2.03 -18.96 -5.74
N TRP A 381 -1.95 -18.27 -6.88
CA TRP A 381 -3.02 -17.38 -7.32
C TRP A 381 -4.32 -18.15 -7.49
N TRP A 382 -5.40 -17.60 -6.95
CA TRP A 382 -6.75 -18.07 -7.13
C TRP A 382 -7.68 -16.87 -7.32
N ASP A 383 -8.67 -17.03 -8.20
CA ASP A 383 -9.80 -16.13 -8.34
C ASP A 383 -11.07 -16.91 -8.69
N ASN A 384 -12.23 -16.28 -8.55
CA ASN A 384 -13.52 -16.81 -8.96
C ASN A 384 -13.97 -16.31 -10.35
N GLY A 385 -13.09 -15.67 -11.13
CA GLY A 385 -13.42 -14.92 -12.34
C GLY A 385 -14.08 -13.55 -12.10
N GLY A 386 -14.28 -13.15 -10.85
CA GLY A 386 -14.95 -11.92 -10.42
C GLY A 386 -14.13 -11.15 -9.38
N ASP A 387 -14.76 -10.81 -8.27
CA ASP A 387 -14.26 -9.90 -7.23
C ASP A 387 -13.76 -10.62 -5.96
N ALA A 388 -13.55 -11.93 -6.04
CA ALA A 388 -12.85 -12.68 -5.01
C ALA A 388 -11.52 -13.22 -5.53
N ILE A 389 -10.43 -12.84 -4.87
CA ILE A 389 -9.07 -13.25 -5.20
C ILE A 389 -8.31 -13.72 -3.95
N ALA A 390 -7.34 -14.59 -4.13
CA ALA A 390 -6.39 -14.98 -3.10
C ALA A 390 -5.03 -15.34 -3.70
N PHE A 391 -3.95 -15.09 -2.96
CA PHE A 391 -2.60 -15.45 -3.37
C PHE A 391 -1.65 -15.55 -2.18
N GLY A 392 -0.63 -16.37 -2.34
CA GLY A 392 0.53 -16.44 -1.48
C GLY A 392 1.62 -15.46 -1.86
N ARG A 393 2.43 -15.07 -0.89
CA ARG A 393 3.68 -14.33 -1.02
C ARG A 393 4.83 -15.23 -0.57
N GLY A 394 5.33 -16.02 -1.52
CA GLY A 394 6.20 -17.17 -1.27
C GLY A 394 5.65 -18.08 -0.17
N SER A 395 6.55 -18.56 0.70
CA SER A 395 6.20 -19.28 1.93
C SER A 395 6.04 -18.38 3.16
N LYS A 396 5.98 -17.05 2.98
CA LYS A 396 6.00 -16.08 4.09
C LYS A 396 4.65 -15.44 4.40
N GLY A 397 3.73 -15.39 3.43
CA GLY A 397 2.41 -14.82 3.64
C GLY A 397 1.34 -15.32 2.67
N PHE A 398 0.09 -15.05 3.01
CA PHE A 398 -1.08 -15.37 2.21
C PHE A 398 -2.15 -14.29 2.41
N VAL A 399 -2.81 -13.87 1.34
CA VAL A 399 -3.90 -12.88 1.36
C VAL A 399 -5.09 -13.40 0.58
N ALA A 400 -6.30 -13.15 1.09
CA ALA A 400 -7.55 -13.30 0.36
C ALA A 400 -8.37 -12.02 0.49
N ILE A 401 -9.03 -11.61 -0.60
CA ILE A 401 -9.87 -10.42 -0.68
C ILE A 401 -11.21 -10.86 -1.25
N ASN A 402 -12.30 -10.49 -0.59
CA ASN A 402 -13.66 -10.73 -1.04
C ASN A 402 -14.41 -9.41 -1.21
N ARG A 403 -14.43 -8.87 -2.43
CA ARG A 403 -15.23 -7.67 -2.75
C ARG A 403 -16.64 -8.01 -3.24
N GLU A 404 -16.99 -9.30 -3.34
CA GLU A 404 -18.35 -9.74 -3.66
C GLU A 404 -19.38 -9.23 -2.65
N SER A 405 -20.66 -9.24 -3.05
CA SER A 405 -21.79 -8.85 -2.20
C SER A 405 -22.21 -9.91 -1.18
N SER A 406 -21.60 -11.10 -1.23
CA SER A 406 -21.92 -12.23 -0.35
C SER A 406 -20.67 -12.83 0.29
N SER A 407 -20.86 -13.59 1.36
CA SER A 407 -19.76 -14.27 2.04
C SER A 407 -19.18 -15.41 1.18
N LEU A 408 -17.87 -15.58 1.26
CA LEU A 408 -17.11 -16.62 0.61
C LEU A 408 -16.54 -17.58 1.65
N THR A 409 -16.93 -18.86 1.60
CA THR A 409 -16.27 -19.94 2.35
C THR A 409 -15.48 -20.81 1.40
N ARG A 410 -14.16 -20.93 1.61
CA ARG A 410 -13.27 -21.66 0.71
C ARG A 410 -12.09 -22.30 1.43
N THR A 411 -11.68 -23.47 0.94
CA THR A 411 -10.37 -24.06 1.22
C THR A 411 -9.34 -23.51 0.24
N PHE A 412 -8.34 -22.82 0.76
CA PHE A 412 -7.25 -22.23 -0.01
C PHE A 412 -6.01 -23.12 0.03
N GLN A 413 -5.26 -23.14 -1.08
CA GLN A 413 -3.91 -23.71 -1.12
C GLN A 413 -2.90 -22.58 -0.86
N THR A 414 -1.96 -22.82 0.05
CA THR A 414 -0.89 -21.89 0.41
C THR A 414 0.46 -22.62 0.50
N SER A 415 1.54 -21.86 0.47
CA SER A 415 2.90 -22.32 0.72
C SER A 415 3.40 -21.93 2.12
N LEU A 416 2.53 -21.34 2.95
CA LEU A 416 2.81 -21.14 4.38
C LEU A 416 3.11 -22.50 5.04
N PRO A 417 4.12 -22.57 5.94
CA PRO A 417 4.35 -23.75 6.76
C PRO A 417 3.10 -24.14 7.56
N ALA A 418 2.96 -25.43 7.87
CA ALA A 418 1.90 -25.89 8.76
C ALA A 418 1.99 -25.17 10.11
N GLY A 419 0.86 -24.71 10.63
CA GLY A 419 0.83 -23.93 11.86
C GLY A 419 -0.44 -23.11 12.03
N SER A 420 -0.56 -22.46 13.18
CA SER A 420 -1.66 -21.55 13.50
C SER A 420 -1.23 -20.11 13.26
N TYR A 421 -2.01 -19.38 12.46
CA TYR A 421 -1.70 -18.02 12.03
C TYR A 421 -2.84 -17.09 12.40
N CYS A 422 -2.50 -15.95 12.97
CA CYS A 422 -3.45 -14.87 13.17
C CYS A 422 -3.86 -14.23 11.84
N ASN A 423 -5.16 -14.05 11.65
CA ASN A 423 -5.66 -13.14 10.62
C ASN A 423 -5.49 -11.70 11.08
N VAL A 424 -4.48 -11.03 10.54
CA VAL A 424 -4.14 -9.66 10.94
C VAL A 424 -5.14 -8.61 10.44
N GLN A 425 -6.06 -9.00 9.55
CA GLN A 425 -7.16 -8.14 9.08
C GLN A 425 -8.34 -8.07 10.06
N GLN A 426 -8.36 -8.89 11.11
CA GLN A 426 -9.43 -8.93 12.10
C GLN A 426 -8.89 -8.61 13.49
N ASP A 427 -9.56 -7.71 14.19
CA ASP A 427 -9.27 -7.43 15.60
C ASP A 427 -9.45 -8.71 16.44
N GLY A 428 -8.68 -8.85 17.51
CA GLY A 428 -8.71 -10.04 18.37
C GLY A 428 -7.94 -11.25 17.82
N CYS A 429 -7.37 -11.13 16.62
CA CYS A 429 -6.37 -12.05 16.11
C CYS A 429 -6.92 -13.48 15.95
N VAL A 430 -7.98 -13.62 15.16
CA VAL A 430 -8.63 -14.91 14.89
C VAL A 430 -7.66 -15.85 14.18
N ALA A 431 -7.41 -17.03 14.75
CA ALA A 431 -6.42 -17.96 14.25
C ALA A 431 -6.95 -18.91 13.16
N TYR A 432 -6.19 -19.07 12.07
CA TYR A 432 -6.41 -20.07 11.03
C TYR A 432 -5.28 -21.10 11.05
N THR A 433 -5.64 -22.39 11.02
CA THR A 433 -4.67 -23.49 11.01
C THR A 433 -4.40 -23.92 9.58
N VAL A 434 -3.14 -23.79 9.14
CA VAL A 434 -2.62 -24.34 7.90
C VAL A 434 -2.18 -25.78 8.16
N GLY A 435 -2.76 -26.73 7.44
CA GLY A 435 -2.41 -28.15 7.51
C GLY A 435 -1.05 -28.45 6.88
N SER A 436 -0.51 -29.65 7.13
CA SER A 436 0.74 -30.13 6.52
C SER A 436 0.69 -30.26 4.99
N ASN A 437 -0.51 -30.32 4.42
CA ASN A 437 -0.76 -30.26 2.98
C ASN A 437 -0.80 -28.81 2.42
N GLY A 438 -0.54 -27.79 3.25
CA GLY A 438 -0.60 -26.40 2.86
C GLY A 438 -2.02 -25.89 2.60
N GLN A 439 -3.04 -26.48 3.21
CA GLN A 439 -4.43 -26.03 3.06
C GLN A 439 -5.00 -25.47 4.35
N PHE A 440 -5.88 -24.49 4.21
CA PHE A 440 -6.73 -24.02 5.31
C PHE A 440 -8.07 -23.56 4.74
N THR A 441 -9.13 -23.62 5.55
CA THR A 441 -10.46 -23.13 5.18
C THR A 441 -10.72 -21.80 5.87
N ALA A 442 -11.25 -20.83 5.13
CA ALA A 442 -11.68 -19.56 5.68
C ALA A 442 -13.02 -19.11 5.12
N THR A 443 -13.76 -18.38 5.95
CA THR A 443 -14.97 -17.64 5.59
C THR A 443 -14.62 -16.15 5.62
N LEU A 444 -14.82 -15.46 4.51
CA LEU A 444 -14.69 -14.01 4.39
C LEU A 444 -16.08 -13.42 4.13
N GLY A 445 -16.50 -12.43 4.91
CA GLY A 445 -17.71 -11.66 4.64
C GLY A 445 -17.60 -10.84 3.36
N ALA A 446 -18.71 -10.23 2.94
CA ALA A 446 -18.73 -9.29 1.84
C ALA A 446 -17.91 -8.03 2.20
N GLY A 447 -16.97 -7.63 1.34
CA GLY A 447 -16.11 -6.48 1.59
C GLY A 447 -14.99 -6.72 2.61
N GLU A 448 -14.63 -7.98 2.88
CA GLU A 448 -13.60 -8.35 3.85
C GLU A 448 -12.32 -8.89 3.20
N ALA A 449 -11.22 -8.83 3.95
CA ALA A 449 -9.96 -9.46 3.61
C ALA A 449 -9.47 -10.36 4.74
N LEU A 450 -8.59 -11.29 4.38
CA LEU A 450 -7.81 -12.11 5.30
C LEU A 450 -6.34 -11.99 4.91
N ALA A 451 -5.46 -11.85 5.92
CA ALA A 451 -4.03 -11.87 5.71
C ALA A 451 -3.32 -12.67 6.81
N LEU A 452 -2.52 -13.64 6.41
CA LEU A 452 -1.73 -14.51 7.28
C LEU A 452 -0.25 -14.34 6.92
N HIS A 453 0.64 -14.26 7.89
CA HIS A 453 2.08 -14.23 7.63
C HIS A 453 2.89 -14.87 8.76
N VAL A 454 4.13 -15.27 8.45
CA VAL A 454 5.01 -15.99 9.40
C VAL A 454 5.34 -15.18 10.66
N GLY A 455 5.35 -13.85 10.58
CA GLY A 455 5.49 -12.97 11.75
C GLY A 455 4.28 -12.94 12.68
N ALA A 456 3.16 -13.52 12.25
CA ALA A 456 1.91 -13.63 13.01
C ALA A 456 1.55 -15.11 13.31
N MET A 457 2.54 -16.00 13.30
CA MET A 457 2.38 -17.38 13.74
C MET A 457 2.25 -17.46 15.26
N GLY A 458 1.27 -18.24 15.76
CA GLY A 458 1.10 -18.52 17.19
C GLY A 458 0.53 -17.37 18.04
N VAL A 459 0.23 -16.21 17.45
CA VAL A 459 -0.27 -15.01 18.17
C VAL A 459 -1.80 -14.87 18.25
N GLY A 460 -2.56 -15.84 17.73
CA GLY A 460 -4.01 -15.74 17.66
C GLY A 460 -4.78 -16.46 18.77
N THR A 461 -5.95 -15.94 19.12
CA THR A 461 -6.94 -16.75 19.83
C THR A 461 -7.62 -17.66 18.82
N PRO A 462 -7.89 -18.94 19.15
CA PRO A 462 -8.73 -19.77 18.30
C PRO A 462 -10.03 -19.01 18.00
N PRO A 463 -10.60 -19.10 16.78
CA PRO A 463 -11.89 -18.49 16.49
C PRO A 463 -12.86 -18.91 17.60
N PRO A 464 -13.70 -18.00 18.12
CA PRO A 464 -14.59 -18.33 19.23
C PRO A 464 -15.36 -19.61 18.89
N ALA A 465 -15.42 -20.54 19.83
CA ALA A 465 -16.13 -21.80 19.63
C ALA A 465 -17.59 -21.49 19.32
N GLY A 466 -18.03 -21.83 18.10
CA GLY A 466 -19.41 -21.85 17.69
C GLY A 466 -19.99 -23.25 17.89
N THR A 467 -20.94 -23.39 18.80
CA THR A 467 -21.63 -24.68 19.00
C THR A 467 -22.66 -24.89 17.91
N ALA A 468 -22.56 -26.00 17.18
CA ALA A 468 -23.65 -26.52 16.37
C ALA A 468 -24.44 -27.54 17.20
N THR A 469 -25.68 -27.21 17.55
CA THR A 469 -26.59 -28.10 18.26
C THR A 469 -27.56 -28.71 17.26
N PHE A 470 -27.50 -30.02 17.10
CA PHE A 470 -28.38 -30.82 16.26
C PHE A 470 -29.54 -31.35 17.09
N ALA A 471 -30.77 -31.12 16.63
CA ALA A 471 -31.96 -31.75 17.17
C ALA A 471 -32.78 -32.32 16.00
N VAL A 472 -32.93 -33.64 15.94
CA VAL A 472 -33.73 -34.29 14.88
C VAL A 472 -34.86 -35.12 15.47
N ASN A 473 -36.07 -34.88 15.00
CA ASN A 473 -37.20 -35.75 15.28
C ASN A 473 -37.13 -36.99 14.39
N ALA A 474 -36.87 -38.15 15.00
CA ALA A 474 -36.70 -39.43 14.32
C ALA A 474 -37.19 -40.58 15.20
N THR A 475 -38.20 -41.32 14.74
CA THR A 475 -38.66 -42.55 15.41
C THR A 475 -37.80 -43.75 15.00
N THR A 476 -37.50 -44.60 15.96
CA THR A 476 -36.61 -45.75 15.82
C THR A 476 -37.24 -47.01 16.42
N THR A 477 -36.87 -48.18 15.91
CA THR A 477 -37.16 -49.47 16.57
C THR A 477 -36.07 -49.81 17.59
N LEU A 478 -36.30 -50.82 18.42
CA LEU A 478 -35.35 -51.23 19.45
C LEU A 478 -33.99 -51.58 18.81
N GLY A 479 -32.93 -50.94 19.31
CA GLY A 479 -31.55 -51.15 18.87
C GLY A 479 -31.07 -50.19 17.76
N GLN A 480 -31.97 -49.45 17.11
CA GLN A 480 -31.60 -48.38 16.18
C GLN A 480 -31.12 -47.14 16.92
N ASN A 481 -30.09 -46.49 16.40
CA ASN A 481 -29.55 -45.24 16.95
C ASN A 481 -29.32 -44.21 15.84
N ILE A 482 -29.48 -42.92 16.19
CA ILE A 482 -29.33 -41.81 15.24
C ILE A 482 -27.98 -41.13 15.45
N PHE A 483 -27.33 -40.77 14.34
CA PHE A 483 -26.05 -40.07 14.29
C PHE A 483 -26.13 -38.91 13.29
N VAL A 484 -25.23 -37.94 13.42
CA VAL A 484 -25.00 -36.90 12.41
C VAL A 484 -23.60 -37.05 11.83
N VAL A 485 -23.49 -36.89 10.52
CA VAL A 485 -22.23 -36.94 9.77
C VAL A 485 -22.20 -35.80 8.74
N GLY A 486 -21.02 -35.25 8.46
CA GLY A 486 -20.89 -34.10 7.58
C GLY A 486 -19.50 -33.96 6.97
N ASP A 487 -19.31 -32.94 6.14
CA ASP A 487 -18.05 -32.64 5.44
C ASP A 487 -16.92 -32.20 6.38
N HIS A 488 -17.26 -31.55 7.50
CA HIS A 488 -16.29 -31.10 8.48
C HIS A 488 -15.66 -32.27 9.28
N PRO A 489 -14.35 -32.24 9.61
CA PRO A 489 -13.69 -33.29 10.40
C PRO A 489 -14.36 -33.60 11.74
N SER A 490 -14.83 -32.58 12.46
CA SER A 490 -15.60 -32.75 13.71
C SER A 490 -16.97 -33.43 13.52
N LEU A 491 -17.43 -33.56 12.28
CA LEU A 491 -18.64 -34.29 11.88
C LEU A 491 -18.29 -35.61 11.15
N GLY A 492 -17.03 -36.06 11.21
CA GLY A 492 -16.60 -37.34 10.67
C GLY A 492 -16.26 -37.36 9.19
N ALA A 493 -16.22 -36.21 8.49
CA ALA A 493 -15.80 -36.12 7.08
C ALA A 493 -16.51 -37.15 6.16
N TRP A 494 -17.83 -37.24 6.27
CA TRP A 494 -18.71 -38.20 5.58
C TRP A 494 -18.44 -39.69 5.86
N ASN A 495 -17.59 -40.02 6.83
CA ASN A 495 -17.36 -41.40 7.25
C ASN A 495 -18.39 -41.81 8.33
N PRO A 496 -19.30 -42.77 8.06
CA PRO A 496 -20.28 -43.23 9.04
C PRO A 496 -19.66 -43.80 10.32
N SER A 497 -18.45 -44.38 10.26
CA SER A 497 -17.81 -44.92 11.46
C SER A 497 -17.34 -43.82 12.42
N ALA A 498 -17.14 -42.59 11.93
CA ALA A 498 -16.75 -41.41 12.69
C ALA A 498 -17.91 -40.43 12.94
N ALA A 499 -19.15 -40.83 12.60
CA ALA A 499 -20.34 -40.00 12.80
C ALA A 499 -20.61 -39.75 14.30
N VAL A 500 -21.10 -38.55 14.62
CA VAL A 500 -21.40 -38.12 15.99
C VAL A 500 -22.71 -38.74 16.44
N ALA A 501 -22.69 -39.49 17.54
CA ALA A 501 -23.88 -40.10 18.12
C ALA A 501 -24.81 -39.04 18.73
N LEU A 502 -26.12 -39.14 18.46
CA LEU A 502 -27.11 -38.31 19.12
C LEU A 502 -27.70 -39.05 20.34
N SER A 503 -28.00 -38.29 21.39
CA SER A 503 -28.67 -38.78 22.58
C SER A 503 -30.17 -38.86 22.39
N SER A 504 -30.78 -39.97 22.84
CA SER A 504 -32.23 -40.21 22.88
C SER A 504 -32.90 -39.67 24.15
N ALA A 505 -32.21 -38.90 25.00
CA ALA A 505 -32.76 -38.41 26.27
C ALA A 505 -34.08 -37.61 26.13
N THR A 506 -34.34 -37.03 24.95
CA THR A 506 -35.57 -36.30 24.62
C THR A 506 -36.39 -36.98 23.51
N TYR A 507 -36.32 -38.31 23.40
CA TYR A 507 -37.01 -39.10 22.37
C TYR A 507 -38.50 -38.69 22.22
N PRO A 508 -39.03 -38.51 20.98
CA PRO A 508 -38.45 -38.88 19.68
C PRO A 508 -37.46 -37.86 19.10
N THR A 509 -37.10 -36.81 19.85
CA THR A 509 -36.07 -35.87 19.44
C THR A 509 -34.70 -36.32 19.94
N TRP A 510 -33.79 -36.53 19.00
CA TRP A 510 -32.41 -36.90 19.25
C TRP A 510 -31.53 -35.65 19.23
N ARG A 511 -30.56 -35.55 20.15
CA ARG A 511 -29.73 -34.34 20.28
C ARG A 511 -28.23 -34.61 20.38
N ALA A 512 -27.43 -33.76 19.76
CA ALA A 512 -25.99 -33.67 19.98
C ALA A 512 -25.52 -32.23 19.80
N SER A 513 -24.42 -31.87 20.45
CA SER A 513 -23.73 -30.60 20.22
C SER A 513 -22.31 -30.89 19.80
N VAL A 514 -21.86 -30.20 18.75
CA VAL A 514 -20.49 -30.30 18.23
C VAL A 514 -19.88 -28.92 18.28
N SER A 515 -18.67 -28.83 18.85
CA SER A 515 -17.89 -27.60 18.81
C SER A 515 -17.27 -27.43 17.44
N LEU A 516 -17.58 -26.33 16.78
CA LEU A 516 -17.01 -25.89 15.51
C LEU A 516 -16.45 -24.48 15.71
N PRO A 517 -15.48 -24.01 14.93
CA PRO A 517 -15.15 -22.58 14.92
C PRO A 517 -16.39 -21.76 14.53
N SER A 518 -16.68 -20.63 15.18
CA SER A 518 -17.79 -19.75 14.78
C SER A 518 -17.64 -19.28 13.32
N GLY A 519 -18.75 -19.16 12.59
CA GLY A 519 -18.77 -18.83 11.17
C GLY A 519 -18.40 -19.99 10.22
N THR A 520 -18.22 -21.20 10.74
CA THR A 520 -17.94 -22.38 9.91
C THR A 520 -19.21 -22.84 9.22
N SER A 521 -19.27 -22.70 7.89
CA SER A 521 -20.30 -23.36 7.08
C SER A 521 -19.96 -24.83 6.89
N PHE A 522 -20.94 -25.70 7.02
CA PHE A 522 -20.78 -27.15 6.89
C PHE A 522 -22.01 -27.79 6.24
N GLN A 523 -21.78 -28.91 5.57
CA GLN A 523 -22.81 -29.81 5.08
C GLN A 523 -22.97 -31.02 6.01
N TYR A 524 -24.19 -31.50 6.18
CA TYR A 524 -24.46 -32.65 7.04
C TYR A 524 -25.68 -33.47 6.60
N LYS A 525 -25.74 -34.71 7.10
CA LYS A 525 -26.91 -35.58 7.09
C LYS A 525 -27.04 -36.36 8.39
N TYR A 526 -28.27 -36.74 8.72
CA TYR A 526 -28.54 -37.75 9.72
C TYR A 526 -28.42 -39.16 9.13
N ILE A 527 -27.85 -40.08 9.91
CA ILE A 527 -27.81 -41.50 9.61
C ILE A 527 -28.40 -42.31 10.77
N ARG A 528 -29.01 -43.44 10.43
CA ARG A 528 -29.50 -44.43 11.36
C ARG A 528 -28.62 -45.66 11.28
N LYS A 529 -28.14 -46.13 12.42
CA LYS A 529 -27.38 -47.38 12.51
C LYS A 529 -28.22 -48.46 13.17
N GLU A 530 -28.28 -49.61 12.51
CA GLU A 530 -28.92 -50.83 12.98
C GLU A 530 -27.98 -51.62 13.92
N PRO A 531 -28.50 -52.51 14.79
CA PRO A 531 -27.67 -53.39 15.62
C PRO A 531 -26.68 -54.26 14.85
N ASN A 532 -27.00 -54.62 13.61
CA ASN A 532 -26.15 -55.42 12.73
C ASN A 532 -25.07 -54.58 11.98
N GLY A 533 -24.99 -53.28 12.26
CA GLY A 533 -24.04 -52.36 11.64
C GLY A 533 -24.50 -51.75 10.31
N ALA A 534 -25.68 -52.09 9.80
CA ALA A 534 -26.23 -51.45 8.60
C ALA A 534 -26.50 -49.96 8.84
N VAL A 535 -26.23 -49.14 7.84
CA VAL A 535 -26.38 -47.68 7.90
C VAL A 535 -27.41 -47.21 6.88
N THR A 536 -28.45 -46.54 7.36
CA THR A 536 -29.46 -45.89 6.52
C THR A 536 -29.27 -44.37 6.59
N TRP A 537 -29.15 -43.72 5.46
CA TRP A 537 -29.01 -42.26 5.37
C TRP A 537 -30.38 -41.60 5.20
N GLU A 538 -30.52 -40.37 5.69
CA GLU A 538 -31.68 -39.56 5.32
C GLU A 538 -31.69 -39.24 3.81
N THR A 539 -32.88 -39.13 3.23
CA THR A 539 -33.10 -38.87 1.81
C THR A 539 -32.93 -37.39 1.45
N GLY A 540 -32.87 -37.09 0.14
CA GLY A 540 -32.73 -35.73 -0.38
C GLY A 540 -31.30 -35.18 -0.39
N THR A 541 -31.16 -33.89 -0.66
CA THR A 541 -29.88 -33.17 -0.70
C THR A 541 -29.29 -33.00 0.70
N ASN A 542 -27.96 -32.78 0.77
CA ASN A 542 -27.27 -32.47 2.02
C ASN A 542 -27.87 -31.23 2.66
N ARG A 543 -27.99 -31.23 3.99
CA ARG A 543 -28.35 -30.04 4.75
C ARG A 543 -27.12 -29.16 4.89
N THR A 544 -27.33 -27.85 5.02
CA THR A 544 -26.25 -26.87 5.18
C THR A 544 -26.55 -25.97 6.37
N ALA A 545 -25.54 -25.63 7.17
CA ALA A 545 -25.66 -24.64 8.23
C ALA A 545 -24.33 -23.93 8.48
N THR A 546 -24.36 -22.86 9.28
CA THR A 546 -23.18 -22.11 9.72
C THR A 546 -23.21 -21.97 11.24
N SER A 547 -22.12 -22.30 11.94
CA SER A 547 -22.02 -22.19 13.40
C SER A 547 -21.90 -20.73 13.89
N PRO A 548 -22.28 -20.41 15.15
CA PRO A 548 -23.10 -21.22 16.06
C PRO A 548 -24.54 -21.32 15.58
N VAL A 549 -25.15 -22.50 15.74
CA VAL A 549 -26.52 -22.74 15.27
C VAL A 549 -27.21 -23.78 16.13
N THR A 550 -28.52 -23.63 16.33
CA THR A 550 -29.39 -24.70 16.85
C THR A 550 -30.33 -25.13 15.74
N LEU A 551 -30.17 -26.37 15.29
CA LEU A 551 -30.93 -26.99 14.22
C LEU A 551 -32.07 -27.80 14.81
N SER A 552 -33.28 -27.58 14.32
CA SER A 552 -34.48 -28.34 14.67
C SER A 552 -35.02 -28.98 13.40
N ASP A 553 -34.64 -30.23 13.18
CA ASP A 553 -34.90 -30.99 11.97
C ASP A 553 -35.94 -32.09 12.19
N THR A 554 -36.56 -32.51 11.10
CA THR A 554 -37.30 -33.78 11.02
C THR A 554 -36.56 -34.71 10.09
N TRP A 555 -36.45 -35.99 10.45
CA TRP A 555 -35.83 -37.02 9.62
C TRP A 555 -36.47 -37.06 8.22
N ARG A 556 -35.66 -37.03 7.16
CA ARG A 556 -36.11 -37.20 5.77
C ARG A 556 -36.07 -38.70 5.43
N ALA A 557 -37.24 -39.31 5.35
CA ALA A 557 -37.40 -40.74 5.07
C ALA A 557 -37.25 -41.07 3.58
#